data_AF-A0A1E7KAW0-F1
#
_entry.id   AF-A0A1E7KAW0-F1
#
_cell.length_a   1.000
_cell.length_b   1.000
_cell.length_c   1.000
_cell.angle_alpha   90.00
_cell.angle_beta   90.00
_cell.angle_gamma   90.00
#
_symmetry.space_group_name_H-M   'P 1'
#
loop_
_entity.id
_entity.type
_entity.pdbx_description
1 polymer ?
#
loop_
_entity_poly.entity_id
_entity_poly.type
_entity_poly.pdbx_seq_one_letter_code
_entity_poly.pdbx_strand_id
1 'polypeptide(L)'
;MVLLPAGAAYAGSGPATPPAHPQKLTRSTAPSPEGNPASRAARAAGVCDDAVPIGTRGLIKRGSETIASVKQFYSKKCNENYGYVWVWESFRKTAAPYDITAGVYSYSDDSVHAAKAWKSTKQQEFWTDGANTVDHCTSGVGSLRPAGAPQSYQAYSQKRC
;
A
#
# COMPACT_ATOMS: atom_id res chain seq x y z
N MET A 1 74.67 -7.65 12.56
CA MET A 1 75.38 -7.02 11.42
C MET A 1 75.37 -8.02 10.27
N VAL A 2 75.10 -7.55 9.04
CA VAL A 2 75.19 -8.26 7.72
C VAL A 2 74.05 -9.25 7.42
N LEU A 3 73.44 -9.41 6.23
CA LEU A 3 72.99 -8.59 5.08
C LEU A 3 72.12 -9.56 4.20
N LEU A 4 71.09 -9.05 3.51
CA LEU A 4 70.13 -9.69 2.56
C LEU A 4 70.83 -10.32 1.31
N PRO A 5 70.20 -10.99 0.29
CA PRO A 5 68.78 -10.96 -0.15
C PRO A 5 68.21 -12.25 -0.86
N ALA A 6 66.99 -12.08 -1.42
CA ALA A 6 66.49 -12.59 -2.72
C ALA A 6 65.33 -13.61 -2.69
N GLY A 7 64.23 -13.23 -3.34
CA GLY A 7 63.09 -14.07 -3.64
C GLY A 7 61.84 -13.25 -3.99
N ALA A 8 61.89 -12.52 -5.11
CA ALA A 8 60.70 -11.91 -5.69
C ALA A 8 59.92 -12.98 -6.48
N ALA A 9 58.59 -13.02 -6.29
CA ALA A 9 57.68 -13.62 -7.25
C ALA A 9 56.52 -12.63 -7.48
N TYR A 10 56.53 -12.02 -8.67
CA TYR A 10 55.43 -11.23 -9.20
C TYR A 10 54.45 -12.13 -9.97
N ALA A 11 53.18 -11.72 -9.92
CA ALA A 11 52.12 -11.91 -10.90
C ALA A 11 51.59 -13.34 -11.16
N GLY A 12 50.45 -13.63 -10.52
CA GLY A 12 49.39 -14.46 -11.07
C GLY A 12 48.11 -13.63 -11.12
N SER A 13 47.95 -12.82 -12.16
CA SER A 13 46.72 -12.07 -12.46
C SER A 13 45.61 -13.04 -12.84
N GLY A 14 44.96 -13.65 -11.84
CA GLY A 14 43.68 -14.33 -12.06
C GLY A 14 42.66 -13.32 -12.56
N PRO A 15 41.78 -13.68 -13.51
CA PRO A 15 40.79 -12.75 -14.04
C PRO A 15 39.96 -12.18 -12.89
N ALA A 16 40.04 -10.87 -12.70
CA ALA A 16 39.13 -10.15 -11.84
C ALA A 16 37.72 -10.42 -12.33
N THR A 17 36.93 -11.14 -11.54
CA THR A 17 35.49 -11.22 -11.74
C THR A 17 34.98 -9.80 -11.91
N PRO A 18 34.31 -9.45 -13.03
CA PRO A 18 33.76 -8.12 -13.18
C PRO A 18 32.81 -7.85 -12.01
N PRO A 19 32.79 -6.63 -11.47
CA PRO A 19 31.84 -6.28 -10.41
C PRO A 19 30.44 -6.65 -10.91
N ALA A 20 29.69 -7.37 -10.06
CA ALA A 20 28.31 -7.70 -10.33
C ALA A 20 27.61 -6.43 -10.81
N HIS A 21 26.94 -6.52 -11.96
CA HIS A 21 26.13 -5.42 -12.48
C HIS A 21 25.26 -4.88 -11.33
N PRO A 22 25.08 -3.57 -11.18
CA PRO A 22 24.18 -3.03 -10.18
C PRO A 22 22.83 -3.70 -10.41
N GLN A 23 22.48 -4.64 -9.52
CA GLN A 23 21.19 -5.30 -9.56
C GLN A 23 20.18 -4.15 -9.50
N LYS A 24 19.49 -3.92 -10.61
CA LYS A 24 18.32 -3.03 -10.65
C LYS A 24 17.46 -3.50 -9.48
N LEU A 25 17.45 -2.76 -8.37
CA LEU A 25 16.70 -3.15 -7.17
C LEU A 25 15.26 -3.32 -7.62
N THR A 26 14.81 -4.57 -7.76
CA THR A 26 13.45 -4.87 -8.17
C THR A 26 12.55 -4.30 -7.08
N ARG A 27 11.74 -3.29 -7.41
CA ARG A 27 10.79 -2.71 -6.45
C ARG A 27 9.94 -3.84 -5.88
N SER A 28 9.80 -3.88 -4.56
CA SER A 28 8.97 -4.86 -3.87
C SER A 28 7.53 -4.80 -4.40
N THR A 29 6.92 -5.96 -4.58
CA THR A 29 5.49 -6.11 -4.88
C THR A 29 4.70 -6.58 -3.65
N ALA A 30 5.33 -6.61 -2.48
CA ALA A 30 4.68 -6.99 -1.24
C ALA A 30 3.65 -5.92 -0.82
N PRO A 31 2.49 -6.33 -0.30
CA PRO A 31 1.52 -5.41 0.28
C PRO A 31 2.10 -4.74 1.53
N SER A 32 1.64 -3.52 1.87
CA SER A 32 2.15 -2.77 3.01
C SER A 32 1.10 -1.84 3.64
N PRO A 33 1.24 -1.45 4.91
CA PRO A 33 0.38 -0.42 5.53
C PRO A 33 0.40 0.91 4.77
N GLU A 34 1.52 1.21 4.12
CA GLU A 34 1.70 2.39 3.28
C GLU A 34 0.95 2.28 1.95
N GLY A 35 0.51 1.09 1.57
CA GLY A 35 -0.08 0.78 0.27
C GLY A 35 0.99 0.69 -0.82
N ASN A 36 0.97 -0.39 -1.58
CA ASN A 36 1.89 -0.63 -2.69
C ASN A 36 1.10 -0.80 -4.00
N PRO A 37 1.13 0.18 -4.93
CA PRO A 37 0.47 0.07 -6.24
C PRO A 37 0.95 -1.12 -7.09
N ALA A 38 2.14 -1.66 -6.81
CA ALA A 38 2.66 -2.84 -7.50
C ALA A 38 2.18 -4.17 -6.87
N SER A 39 1.44 -4.12 -5.75
CA SER A 39 0.94 -5.32 -5.08
C SER A 39 0.01 -6.13 -5.98
N ARG A 40 -0.15 -7.42 -5.66
CA ARG A 40 -1.07 -8.28 -6.42
C ARG A 40 -2.51 -7.75 -6.36
N ALA A 41 -2.96 -7.25 -5.21
CA ALA A 41 -4.31 -6.73 -5.06
C ALA A 41 -4.50 -5.40 -5.81
N ALA A 42 -3.51 -4.50 -5.75
CA ALA A 42 -3.52 -3.25 -6.50
C ALA A 42 -3.62 -3.49 -8.01
N ARG A 43 -2.76 -4.36 -8.55
CA ARG A 43 -2.80 -4.74 -9.98
C ARG A 43 -4.12 -5.39 -10.38
N ALA A 44 -4.69 -6.24 -9.53
CA ALA A 44 -5.98 -6.86 -9.78
C ALA A 44 -7.15 -5.86 -9.79
N ALA A 45 -7.01 -4.73 -9.08
CA ALA A 45 -7.98 -3.64 -9.07
C ALA A 45 -7.69 -2.57 -10.16
N GLY A 46 -6.72 -2.81 -11.05
CA GLY A 46 -6.37 -1.85 -12.10
C GLY A 46 -5.67 -0.59 -11.59
N VAL A 47 -5.13 -0.60 -10.37
CA VAL A 47 -4.36 0.54 -9.83
C VAL A 47 -3.12 0.76 -10.67
N CYS A 48 -2.94 2.00 -11.13
CA CYS A 48 -1.81 2.34 -11.97
C CYS A 48 -0.48 2.39 -11.21
N ASP A 49 0.59 2.02 -11.90
CA ASP A 49 1.92 1.82 -11.31
C ASP A 49 2.55 3.10 -10.72
N ASP A 50 2.08 4.25 -11.17
CA ASP A 50 2.47 5.59 -10.73
C ASP A 50 1.57 6.15 -9.64
N ALA A 51 0.56 5.41 -9.17
CA ALA A 51 -0.33 5.88 -8.13
C ALA A 51 0.46 6.19 -6.84
N VAL A 52 0.34 7.42 -6.34
CA VAL A 52 1.04 7.87 -5.13
C VAL A 52 0.03 8.22 -4.03
N PRO A 53 0.36 8.00 -2.75
CA PRO A 53 -0.55 8.35 -1.67
C PRO A 53 -0.70 9.87 -1.58
N ILE A 54 -1.93 10.32 -1.38
CA ILE A 54 -2.25 11.73 -1.15
C ILE A 54 -2.99 11.88 0.18
N GLY A 55 -2.65 12.94 0.91
CA GLY A 55 -3.23 13.18 2.24
C GLY A 55 -2.66 12.29 3.34
N THR A 56 -3.02 12.62 4.58
CA THR A 56 -2.75 11.77 5.74
C THR A 56 -3.77 10.64 5.83
N ARG A 57 -3.35 9.49 6.38
CA ARG A 57 -4.21 8.30 6.55
C ARG A 57 -5.29 8.56 7.60
N GLY A 58 -6.49 8.05 7.34
CA GLY A 58 -7.53 7.88 8.36
C GLY A 58 -7.29 6.61 9.17
N LEU A 59 -7.68 6.60 10.44
CA LEU A 59 -7.57 5.43 11.32
C LEU A 59 -8.97 4.93 11.68
N ILE A 60 -9.25 3.66 11.40
CA ILE A 60 -10.46 2.99 11.84
C ILE A 60 -10.15 2.42 13.23
N LYS A 61 -10.89 2.90 14.23
CA LYS A 61 -10.68 2.55 15.64
C LYS A 61 -11.88 1.85 16.26
N ARG A 62 -11.61 0.87 17.12
CA ARG A 62 -12.57 0.24 18.04
C ARG A 62 -12.13 0.56 19.47
N GLY A 63 -12.76 1.56 20.07
CA GLY A 63 -12.24 2.16 21.31
C GLY A 63 -10.86 2.80 21.06
N SER A 64 -9.85 2.43 21.85
CA SER A 64 -8.46 2.89 21.66
C SER A 64 -7.66 2.07 20.64
N GLU A 65 -8.14 0.88 20.27
CA GLU A 65 -7.47 -0.01 19.33
C GLU A 65 -7.64 0.50 17.89
N THR A 66 -6.54 0.59 17.14
CA THR A 66 -6.58 0.83 15.69
C THR A 66 -6.67 -0.51 14.97
N ILE A 67 -7.79 -0.78 14.30
CA ILE A 67 -8.06 -2.07 13.65
C ILE A 67 -7.79 -2.03 12.14
N ALA A 68 -7.91 -0.86 11.53
CA ALA A 68 -7.56 -0.63 10.13
C ALA A 68 -7.17 0.83 9.88
N SER A 69 -6.68 1.13 8.69
CA SER A 69 -6.45 2.49 8.21
C SER A 69 -6.93 2.66 6.78
N VAL A 70 -7.27 3.91 6.43
CA VAL A 70 -7.76 4.30 5.11
C VAL A 70 -6.78 5.31 4.50
N LYS A 71 -6.46 5.15 3.23
CA LYS A 71 -5.67 6.10 2.45
C LYS A 71 -6.35 6.40 1.12
N GLN A 72 -5.96 7.51 0.53
CA GLN A 72 -6.25 7.83 -0.86
C GLN A 72 -4.96 7.82 -1.66
N PHE A 73 -5.06 7.39 -2.91
CA PHE A 73 -3.99 7.46 -3.91
C PHE A 73 -4.47 8.19 -5.14
N TYR A 74 -3.53 8.78 -5.87
CA TYR A 74 -3.77 9.45 -7.14
C TYR A 74 -2.74 8.99 -8.16
N SER A 75 -3.19 8.63 -9.36
CA SER A 75 -2.34 8.38 -10.53
C SER A 75 -2.48 9.53 -11.52
N LYS A 76 -1.35 10.12 -11.91
CA LYS A 76 -1.34 11.15 -12.95
C LYS A 76 -1.51 10.55 -14.33
N LYS A 77 -0.95 9.36 -14.57
CA LYS A 77 -1.06 8.69 -15.88
C LYS A 77 -2.48 8.24 -16.18
N CYS A 78 -3.16 7.67 -15.20
CA CYS A 78 -4.52 7.18 -15.36
C CYS A 78 -5.58 8.24 -15.07
N ASN A 79 -5.17 9.35 -14.44
CA ASN A 79 -6.04 10.47 -14.10
C ASN A 79 -7.21 10.02 -13.22
N GLU A 80 -6.90 9.23 -12.19
CA GLU A 80 -7.86 8.60 -11.29
C GLU A 80 -7.42 8.67 -9.83
N ASN A 81 -8.40 8.68 -8.94
CA ASN A 81 -8.22 8.47 -7.51
C ASN A 81 -8.53 7.02 -7.12
N TYR A 82 -7.86 6.51 -6.08
CA TYR A 82 -8.10 5.17 -5.54
C TYR A 82 -8.25 5.24 -4.02
N GLY A 83 -9.19 4.45 -3.50
CA GLY A 83 -9.34 4.17 -2.08
C GLY A 83 -8.52 2.95 -1.67
N TYR A 84 -7.89 3.03 -0.50
CA TYR A 84 -7.08 1.96 0.04
C TYR A 84 -7.42 1.69 1.50
N VAL A 85 -7.68 0.43 1.85
CA VAL A 85 -7.87 0.00 3.25
C VAL A 85 -6.83 -1.05 3.60
N TRP A 86 -6.15 -0.81 4.73
CA TRP A 86 -5.21 -1.76 5.34
C TRP A 86 -5.72 -2.21 6.69
N VAL A 87 -5.81 -3.52 6.91
CA VAL A 87 -6.21 -4.11 8.19
C VAL A 87 -4.96 -4.43 9.01
N TRP A 88 -4.88 -3.91 10.22
CA TRP A 88 -3.72 -4.11 11.08
C TRP A 88 -3.59 -5.57 11.50
N GLU A 89 -2.38 -6.10 11.47
CA GLU A 89 -2.10 -7.50 11.81
C GLU A 89 -2.53 -7.85 13.23
N SER A 90 -2.37 -6.91 14.18
CA SER A 90 -2.81 -7.04 15.58
C SER A 90 -4.29 -7.41 15.71
N PHE A 91 -5.15 -6.83 14.87
CA PHE A 91 -6.57 -7.17 14.80
C PHE A 91 -6.81 -8.43 13.96
N ARG A 92 -6.20 -8.49 12.76
CA ARG A 92 -6.47 -9.53 11.76
C ARG A 92 -6.20 -10.95 12.26
N LYS A 93 -5.10 -11.12 13.01
CA LYS A 93 -4.60 -12.40 13.50
C LYS A 93 -5.57 -13.11 14.44
N THR A 94 -6.32 -12.35 15.25
CA THR A 94 -7.22 -12.88 16.29
C THR A 94 -8.69 -12.74 15.95
N ALA A 95 -9.06 -11.88 15.01
CA ALA A 95 -10.46 -11.68 14.63
C ALA A 95 -11.10 -12.98 14.08
N ALA A 96 -12.42 -13.02 13.95
CA ALA A 96 -13.09 -13.87 12.96
C ALA A 96 -13.00 -13.20 11.57
N PRO A 97 -13.48 -13.82 10.47
CA PRO A 97 -13.62 -13.11 9.19
C PRO A 97 -14.50 -11.87 9.33
N TYR A 98 -14.16 -10.79 8.64
CA TYR A 98 -14.80 -9.48 8.78
C TYR A 98 -15.27 -8.94 7.43
N ASP A 99 -16.13 -7.93 7.47
CA ASP A 99 -16.53 -7.21 6.26
C ASP A 99 -15.71 -5.93 6.11
N ILE A 100 -15.35 -5.59 4.88
CA ILE A 100 -14.68 -4.36 4.51
C ILE A 100 -15.50 -3.62 3.46
N THR A 101 -15.50 -2.30 3.53
CA THR A 101 -15.83 -1.44 2.39
C THR A 101 -14.69 -0.46 2.14
N ALA A 102 -14.53 -0.06 0.88
CA ALA A 102 -13.59 0.99 0.46
C ALA A 102 -14.20 1.81 -0.67
N GLY A 103 -13.77 3.06 -0.81
CA GLY A 103 -14.23 3.98 -1.86
C GLY A 103 -13.42 5.27 -1.87
N VAL A 104 -13.78 6.16 -2.80
CA VAL A 104 -13.35 7.56 -2.82
C VAL A 104 -14.59 8.43 -2.63
N TYR A 105 -14.71 9.07 -1.48
CA TYR A 105 -15.80 10.02 -1.22
C TYR A 105 -15.48 11.35 -1.87
N SER A 106 -16.42 11.87 -2.67
CA SER A 106 -16.33 13.18 -3.29
C SER A 106 -17.20 14.18 -2.53
N TYR A 107 -16.57 15.29 -2.16
CA TYR A 107 -17.25 16.43 -1.55
C TYR A 107 -17.94 17.33 -2.60
N SER A 108 -17.69 17.10 -3.89
CA SER A 108 -18.28 17.90 -4.97
C SER A 108 -19.71 17.47 -5.30
N ASP A 109 -19.98 16.16 -5.19
CA ASP A 109 -21.29 15.56 -5.51
C ASP A 109 -21.91 14.76 -4.34
N ASP A 110 -21.28 14.80 -3.16
CA ASP A 110 -21.72 14.10 -1.94
C ASP A 110 -21.92 12.59 -2.12
N SER A 111 -21.05 11.93 -2.91
CA SER A 111 -21.18 10.51 -3.22
C SER A 111 -19.88 9.73 -3.06
N VAL A 112 -19.99 8.40 -2.93
CA VAL A 112 -18.85 7.47 -2.86
C VAL A 112 -18.64 6.83 -4.23
N HIS A 113 -17.51 7.13 -4.84
CA HIS A 113 -17.04 6.58 -6.11
C HIS A 113 -16.17 5.34 -5.90
N ALA A 114 -16.11 4.48 -6.93
CA ALA A 114 -15.39 3.21 -6.90
C ALA A 114 -15.66 2.36 -5.64
N ALA A 115 -16.91 2.40 -5.16
CA ALA A 115 -17.32 1.70 -3.95
C ALA A 115 -17.18 0.17 -4.12
N LYS A 116 -16.45 -0.46 -3.21
CA LYS A 116 -16.27 -1.93 -3.18
C LYS A 116 -16.53 -2.46 -1.78
N ALA A 117 -17.03 -3.69 -1.72
CA ALA A 117 -17.27 -4.41 -0.48
C ALA A 117 -16.71 -5.83 -0.56
N TRP A 118 -16.11 -6.27 0.54
CA TRP A 118 -15.65 -7.64 0.74
C TRP A 118 -16.33 -8.19 1.98
N LYS A 119 -16.93 -9.37 1.85
CA LYS A 119 -17.69 -10.01 2.93
C LYS A 119 -16.94 -11.21 3.48
N SER A 120 -17.01 -11.40 4.79
CA SER A 120 -16.42 -12.57 5.48
C SER A 120 -14.98 -12.88 5.04
N THR A 121 -14.11 -11.86 5.04
CA THR A 121 -12.72 -11.97 4.56
C THR A 121 -11.70 -11.99 5.70
N LYS A 122 -10.51 -12.50 5.37
CA LYS A 122 -9.29 -12.48 6.20
C LYS A 122 -8.11 -11.78 5.54
N GLN A 123 -8.35 -11.15 4.38
CA GLN A 123 -7.34 -10.41 3.63
C GLN A 123 -6.89 -9.16 4.37
N GLN A 124 -5.66 -8.74 4.15
CA GLN A 124 -5.08 -7.59 4.84
C GLN A 124 -5.19 -6.28 4.04
N GLU A 125 -5.24 -6.40 2.72
CA GLU A 125 -5.07 -5.33 1.77
C GLU A 125 -6.30 -5.23 0.87
N PHE A 126 -6.84 -4.02 0.70
CA PHE A 126 -8.01 -3.77 -0.14
C PHE A 126 -7.83 -2.49 -0.95
N TRP A 127 -8.03 -2.61 -2.26
CA TRP A 127 -7.96 -1.52 -3.22
C TRP A 127 -9.30 -1.36 -3.93
N THR A 128 -9.71 -0.12 -4.14
CA THR A 128 -10.79 0.18 -5.08
C THR A 128 -10.29 0.10 -6.51
N ASP A 129 -11.22 0.05 -7.46
CA ASP A 129 -10.91 0.40 -8.84
C ASP A 129 -10.66 1.93 -8.94
N GLY A 130 -10.31 2.43 -10.13
CA GLY A 130 -10.13 3.85 -10.38
C GLY A 130 -11.42 4.65 -10.29
N ALA A 131 -11.39 5.78 -9.58
CA ALA A 131 -12.46 6.76 -9.52
C ALA A 131 -12.08 7.99 -10.34
N ASN A 132 -12.86 8.30 -11.38
CA ASN A 132 -12.70 9.51 -12.20
C ASN A 132 -13.20 10.76 -11.45
N THR A 133 -12.43 11.21 -10.46
CA THR A 133 -12.79 12.26 -9.50
C THR A 133 -11.63 13.21 -9.23
N VAL A 134 -10.65 13.29 -10.13
CA VAL A 134 -9.42 14.07 -9.92
C VAL A 134 -9.68 15.57 -9.83
N ASP A 135 -10.74 16.05 -10.48
CA ASP A 135 -11.19 17.44 -10.44
C ASP A 135 -12.08 17.74 -9.22
N HIS A 136 -12.28 16.75 -8.34
CA HIS A 136 -13.12 16.87 -7.16
C HIS A 136 -12.26 16.96 -5.90
N CYS A 137 -12.77 17.72 -4.92
CA CYS A 137 -12.28 17.54 -3.57
C CYS A 137 -12.70 16.16 -3.06
N THR A 138 -11.75 15.32 -2.61
CA THR A 138 -11.99 13.91 -2.31
C THR A 138 -11.29 13.45 -1.02
N SER A 139 -11.81 12.36 -0.44
CA SER A 139 -11.15 11.57 0.60
C SER A 139 -11.29 10.09 0.29
N GLY A 140 -10.26 9.29 0.53
CA GLY A 140 -10.41 7.84 0.65
C GLY A 140 -11.34 7.55 1.82
N VAL A 141 -12.31 6.66 1.63
CA VAL A 141 -13.26 6.22 2.67
C VAL A 141 -13.20 4.71 2.80
N GLY A 142 -13.36 4.21 4.01
CA GLY A 142 -13.44 2.78 4.25
C GLY A 142 -14.04 2.43 5.59
N SER A 143 -14.56 1.21 5.68
CA SER A 143 -15.15 0.67 6.90
C SER A 143 -14.70 -0.75 7.16
N LEU A 144 -14.62 -1.14 8.44
CA LEU A 144 -14.43 -2.51 8.89
C LEU A 144 -15.55 -2.90 9.85
N ARG A 145 -16.21 -4.03 9.59
CA ARG A 145 -17.18 -4.64 10.51
C ARG A 145 -16.65 -5.99 11.00
N PRO A 146 -16.24 -6.11 12.27
CA PRO A 146 -15.90 -7.40 12.86
C PRO A 146 -17.10 -8.35 12.81
N ALA A 147 -16.85 -9.67 12.74
CA ALA A 147 -17.94 -10.66 12.81
C ALA A 147 -18.81 -10.44 14.05
N GLY A 148 -20.14 -10.54 13.88
CA GLY A 148 -21.10 -10.37 14.97
C GLY A 148 -21.25 -8.92 15.47
N ALA A 149 -20.47 -7.96 14.97
CA ALA A 149 -20.67 -6.56 15.34
C ALA A 149 -21.94 -6.00 14.67
N PRO A 150 -22.78 -5.24 15.42
CA PRO A 150 -24.01 -4.68 14.89
C PRO A 150 -23.76 -3.56 13.87
N GLN A 151 -22.60 -2.89 13.96
CA GLN A 151 -22.25 -1.73 13.13
C GLN A 151 -20.79 -1.81 12.68
N SER A 152 -20.49 -1.15 11.56
CA SER A 152 -19.14 -0.96 11.05
C SER A 152 -18.44 0.20 11.74
N TYR A 153 -17.12 0.10 11.90
CA TYR A 153 -16.26 1.23 12.21
C TYR A 153 -15.76 1.82 10.89
N GLN A 154 -15.67 3.15 10.79
CA GLN A 154 -15.30 3.81 9.54
C GLN A 154 -14.34 4.97 9.76
N ALA A 155 -13.62 5.34 8.71
CA ALA A 155 -12.77 6.52 8.69
C ALA A 155 -12.66 7.08 7.26
N TYR A 156 -12.27 8.35 7.20
CA TYR A 156 -11.88 9.04 5.99
C TYR A 156 -10.40 9.40 6.07
N SER A 157 -9.67 9.34 4.96
CA SER A 157 -8.38 10.03 4.86
C SER A 157 -8.58 11.54 4.82
N GLN A 158 -7.49 12.29 4.97
CA GLN A 158 -7.53 13.75 4.80
C GLN A 158 -8.16 14.14 3.46
N LYS A 159 -9.05 15.13 3.48
CA LYS A 159 -9.62 15.75 2.28
C LYS A 159 -8.52 16.37 1.42
N ARG A 160 -8.55 16.09 0.13
CA ARG A 160 -7.64 16.63 -0.89
C ARG A 160 -8.41 17.33 -2.00
N CYS A 161 -7.95 18.53 -2.28
CA CYS A 161 -8.19 19.37 -3.44
C CYS A 161 -6.79 19.89 -3.83
#